data_AF-S2E4M2-F1
#
_entry.id   AF-S2E4M2-F1
#
_cell.length_a   1.000
_cell.length_b   1.000
_cell.length_c   1.000
_cell.angle_alpha   90.00
_cell.angle_beta   90.00
_cell.angle_gamma   90.00
#
_symmetry.space_group_name_H-M   'P 1'
#
loop_
_entity.id
_entity.type
_entity.pdbx_description
1 polymer ?
#
loop_
_entity_poly.entity_id
_entity_poly.type
_entity_poly.pdbx_seq_one_letter_code
_entity_poly.pdbx_strand_id
1 'polypeptide(L)' 'MGKQDIATEFGKKGTVTDLSLYDRKESDVIKTWVTPSGFPDKIQPLLQAINLAEYVIFHVDK' A
#
# COMPACT_ATOMS: atom_id res chain seq x y z
N MET A 1 1.90 -4.05 13.17
CA MET A 1 2.53 -2.95 12.42
C MET A 1 1.56 -2.46 11.37
N GLY A 2 1.15 -1.19 11.45
CA GLY A 2 0.35 -0.48 10.44
C GLY A 2 -1.10 -0.93 10.37
N LYS A 3 -2.02 -0.14 10.93
CA LYS A 3 -3.45 -0.29 10.66
C LYS A 3 -3.66 -0.12 9.15
N GLN A 4 -3.95 -1.22 8.45
CA GLN A 4 -4.21 -1.19 7.01
C GLN A 4 -5.50 -0.43 6.66
N ASP A 5 -6.32 -0.12 7.68
CA ASP A 5 -7.55 0.67 7.58
C ASP A 5 -7.35 2.07 6.96
N ILE A 6 -6.15 2.66 7.09
CA ILE A 6 -5.86 3.97 6.46
C ILE A 6 -5.79 3.82 4.93
N ALA A 7 -5.33 2.66 4.43
CA ALA A 7 -5.22 2.42 3.00
C ALA A 7 -6.59 2.32 2.32
N THR A 8 -7.60 1.81 3.03
CA THR A 8 -8.99 1.80 2.56
C THR A 8 -9.61 3.19 2.41
N GLU A 9 -9.08 4.22 3.08
CA GLU A 9 -9.50 5.61 2.87
C GLU A 9 -8.89 6.22 1.59
N PHE A 10 -7.81 5.64 1.08
CA PHE A 10 -7.12 6.16 -0.10
C PHE A 10 -7.75 5.71 -1.42
N GLY A 11 -8.52 4.63 -1.52
CA GLY A 11 -9.10 4.24 -2.81
C GLY A 11 -9.85 2.91 -2.82
N LYS A 12 -10.32 2.50 -4.01
CA LYS A 12 -10.96 1.19 -4.18
C LYS A 12 -9.90 0.08 -4.07
N LYS A 13 -10.18 -0.92 -3.24
CA LYS A 13 -9.29 -2.08 -3.04
C LYS A 13 -9.20 -2.92 -4.32
N GLY A 14 -8.01 -2.96 -4.92
CA GLY A 14 -7.69 -3.83 -6.05
C GLY A 14 -7.33 -5.25 -5.62
N THR A 15 -6.65 -5.99 -6.50
CA THR A 15 -6.24 -7.38 -6.30
C THR A 15 -5.58 -7.59 -4.93
N VAL A 16 -6.10 -8.55 -4.16
CA VAL A 16 -5.61 -8.88 -2.83
C VAL A 16 -4.78 -10.16 -2.93
N THR A 17 -3.46 -10.03 -2.94
CA THR A 17 -2.48 -11.12 -2.79
C THR A 17 -1.41 -10.69 -1.78
N ASP A 18 -0.14 -11.03 -1.98
CA ASP A 18 0.99 -10.56 -1.16
C ASP A 18 1.12 -9.01 -1.15
N LEU A 19 0.60 -8.34 -2.18
CA LEU A 19 0.48 -6.88 -2.28
C LEU A 19 -1.00 -6.50 -2.36
N SER A 20 -1.34 -5.30 -1.87
CA SER A 20 -2.65 -4.68 -2.15
C SER A 20 -2.45 -3.31 -2.75
N LEU A 21 -3.20 -3.04 -3.81
CA LEU A 21 -3.19 -1.79 -4.57
C LEU A 21 -4.48 -1.03 -4.27
N TYR A 22 -4.34 0.27 -4.07
CA TYR A 22 -5.45 1.21 -3.93
C TYR A 22 -5.24 2.32 -4.94
N ASP A 23 -6.21 2.54 -5.81
CA ASP A 23 -6.14 3.60 -6.82
C ASP A 23 -7.17 4.70 -6.51
N ARG A 24 -6.74 5.95 -6.67
CA ARG A 24 -7.60 7.14 -6.60
C ARG A 24 -7.32 8.06 -7.74
N LYS A 25 -8.37 8.41 -8.47
CA LYS A 25 -8.34 9.49 -9.45
C LYS A 25 -8.72 10.79 -8.75
N GLU A 26 -7.80 11.75 -8.70
CA GLU A 26 -8.07 13.12 -8.25
C GLU A 26 -7.81 14.07 -9.41
N SER A 27 -8.88 14.68 -9.91
CA SER A 27 -8.88 15.51 -11.13
C SER A 27 -8.27 14.76 -12.32
N ASP A 28 -7.02 15.07 -12.67
CA ASP A 28 -6.29 14.54 -13.82
C ASP A 28 -5.10 13.65 -13.42
N VAL A 29 -4.90 13.41 -12.13
CA VAL A 29 -3.80 12.58 -11.60
C VAL A 29 -4.37 11.29 -11.02
N ILE A 30 -3.78 10.16 -11.40
CA ILE A 30 -4.03 8.87 -10.77
C ILE A 30 -2.95 8.65 -9.72
N LYS A 31 -3.38 8.48 -8.48
CA LYS A 31 -2.52 8.09 -7.37
C LYS A 31 -2.77 6.62 -7.08
N THR A 32 -1.68 5.85 -6.99
CA THR A 32 -1.69 4.43 -6.65
C THR A 32 -0.91 4.25 -5.36
N TRP A 33 -1.56 3.70 -4.34
CA TRP A 33 -0.92 3.29 -3.09
C TRP A 33 -0.75 1.78 -3.10
N VAL A 34 0.43 1.33 -2.70
CA VAL A 34 0.73 -0.07 -2.49
C VAL A 34 0.98 -0.34 -1.01
N THR A 35 0.32 -1.37 -0.50
CA THR A 35 0.58 -1.89 0.85
C THR A 35 1.11 -3.32 0.77
N PRO A 36 2.19 -3.65 1.49
CA PRO A 36 2.76 -5.00 1.51
C PRO A 36 1.96 -5.93 2.44
N SER A 37 0.81 -6.41 1.96
CA SER A 37 -0.15 -7.18 2.76
C SER A 37 0.37 -8.53 3.27
N GLY A 38 1.38 -9.13 2.61
CA GLY A 38 2.05 -10.35 3.07
C GLY A 38 3.19 -10.12 4.07
N PHE A 39 3.47 -8.87 4.45
CA PHE A 39 4.40 -8.54 5.52
C PHE A 39 3.61 -8.41 6.85
N PRO A 40 4.10 -8.94 7.99
CA PRO A 40 5.47 -9.39 8.26
C PRO A 40 5.78 -10.86 7.97
N ASP A 41 4.82 -11.67 7.52
CA ASP A 41 5.03 -13.11 7.32
C ASP A 41 6.16 -13.42 6.31
N LYS A 42 6.28 -12.58 5.27
CA LYS A 42 7.38 -12.62 4.29
C LYS A 42 7.98 -11.23 4.09
N ILE A 43 9.28 -11.17 3.83
CA ILE A 43 10.00 -9.91 3.57
C ILE A 43 9.82 -9.43 2.11
N GLN A 44 9.61 -10.35 1.17
CA GLN A 44 9.53 -10.09 -0.27
C GLN A 44 8.46 -9.04 -0.63
N PRO A 45 7.24 -9.05 -0.06
CA PRO A 45 6.21 -8.06 -0.39
C PRO A 45 6.61 -6.63 0.01
N LEU A 46 7.34 -6.46 1.13
CA LEU A 46 7.87 -5.16 1.54
C LEU A 46 8.88 -4.62 0.52
N LEU A 47 9.82 -5.46 0.08
CA LEU A 47 10.82 -5.07 -0.91
C LEU A 47 10.17 -4.73 -2.27
N GLN A 48 9.17 -5.51 -2.69
CA GLN A 48 8.42 -5.24 -3.90
C GLN A 48 7.65 -3.91 -3.81
N ALA A 49 7.01 -3.65 -2.67
CA ALA A 49 6.28 -2.40 -2.42
C ALA A 49 7.19 -1.18 -2.49
N ILE A 50 8.37 -1.24 -1.87
CA ILE A 50 9.35 -0.14 -1.88
C ILE A 50 9.87 0.10 -3.30
N ASN A 51 10.14 -0.95 -4.08
CA ASN A 51 10.63 -0.79 -5.46
C ASN A 51 9.59 -0.19 -6.42
N LEU A 52 8.29 -0.36 -6.15
CA LEU A 52 7.23 0.24 -6.97
C LEU A 52 6.91 1.67 -6.54
N ALA A 53 7.18 2.03 -5.29
CA ALA A 53 6.77 3.30 -4.71
C ALA A 53 7.78 4.41 -5.00
N GLU A 54 7.30 5.57 -5.47
CA GLU A 54 8.11 6.79 -5.55
C GLU A 54 8.26 7.46 -4.17
N TYR A 55 7.27 7.26 -3.28
CA TYR A 55 7.23 7.82 -1.93
C TYR A 55 6.76 6.76 -0.93
N VAL A 56 7.34 6.78 0.27
CA VAL A 56 7.01 5.81 1.33
C VAL A 56 6.39 6.53 2.53
N ILE A 57 5.23 6.03 2.97
CA ILE A 57 4.59 6.43 4.22
C ILE A 57 4.86 5.33 5.25
N PHE A 58 5.70 5.63 6.25
CA PHE A 58 6.02 4.69 7.33
C PHE A 58 5.19 5.00 8.57
N HIS A 59 4.24 4.12 8.89
CA HIS A 59 3.36 4.26 10.06
C HIS A 59 3.96 3.54 11.28
N VAL A 60 4.40 4.32 12.26
CA VAL A 60 4.88 3.83 13.56
C VAL A 60 3.76 3.94 14.59
N ASP A 61 3.41 2.82 15.22
CA ASP A 61 2.49 2.79 16.36
C ASP A 61 3.30 2.68 17.67
N LYS A 62 2.72 3.10 18.79
CA LYS A 62 3.41 3.27 20.08
C LYS A 62 3.57 1.97 20.88
#